data_AF-A0A6N7Q5K1-F1
#
_entry.id   AF-A0A6N7Q5K1-F1
#
_cell.length_a   1.000
_cell.length_b   1.000
_cell.length_c   1.000
_cell.angle_alpha   90.00
_cell.angle_beta   90.00
_cell.angle_gamma   90.00
#
_symmetry.space_group_name_H-M   'P 1'
#
loop_
_entity.id
_entity.type
_entity.pdbx_description
1 polymer ?
#
loop_
_entity_poly.entity_id
_entity_poly.type
_entity_poly.pdbx_seq_one_letter_code
_entity_poly.pdbx_strand_id
1 'polypeptide(L)'
;MQITGRMMHITNDIPRRQKIYFIRPSRYHVFGTNFEKRDMMSDDEAVCCFDDTWDATIRQAIIHGDPVEYEDVLGLIPEHSRPFCHHDHEHRRFRILGTVFVAQLKKRGDNYSHNQMWPVPAKNYDTRTLFLTFATQAERDDWDLLAARLGYDSEELGLRVLHGFAAAFGATQQAIATAGAGSDGPSLDPSPQPHDAPNRGLGRRG
;
A
#
# COMPACT_ATOMS: atom_id res chain seq x y z
N MET A 1 11.06 -2.21 -32.25
CA MET A 1 11.21 -0.74 -32.23
C MET A 1 11.58 -0.34 -30.81
N GLN A 2 12.86 -0.15 -30.51
CA GLN A 2 13.27 0.35 -29.19
C GLN A 2 13.04 1.87 -29.21
N ILE A 3 11.98 2.32 -28.55
CA ILE A 3 11.80 3.74 -28.27
C ILE A 3 12.94 4.09 -27.32
N THR A 4 13.98 4.74 -27.84
CA THR A 4 15.00 5.41 -27.05
C THR A 4 14.28 6.55 -26.35
N GLY A 5 13.64 6.21 -25.22
CA GLY A 5 12.96 7.17 -24.37
C GLY A 5 13.99 8.18 -23.93
N ARG A 6 13.89 9.40 -24.47
CA ARG A 6 14.68 10.55 -24.02
C ARG A 6 14.54 10.58 -22.50
N MET A 7 15.65 10.36 -21.78
CA MET A 7 15.63 10.35 -20.32
C MET A 7 15.11 11.71 -19.84
N MET A 8 13.96 11.68 -19.18
CA MET A 8 13.35 12.88 -18.61
C MET A 8 14.20 13.34 -17.44
N HIS A 9 14.89 14.48 -17.60
CA HIS A 9 15.68 15.08 -16.52
C HIS A 9 14.78 15.98 -15.67
N ILE A 10 14.58 15.60 -14.40
CA ILE A 10 13.71 16.31 -13.46
C ILE A 10 14.54 16.86 -12.30
N THR A 11 14.52 18.18 -12.10
CA THR A 11 15.14 18.85 -10.94
C THR A 11 14.15 18.96 -9.78
N ASN A 12 14.66 18.84 -8.55
CA ASN A 12 13.88 19.02 -7.33
C ASN A 12 13.84 20.49 -6.91
N ASP A 13 12.79 21.21 -7.31
CA ASP A 13 12.57 22.61 -6.96
C ASP A 13 11.46 22.77 -5.90
N ILE A 14 11.16 21.71 -5.14
CA ILE A 14 10.16 21.76 -4.07
C ILE A 14 10.64 22.75 -2.99
N PRO A 15 9.80 23.70 -2.56
CA PRO A 15 10.15 24.64 -1.51
C PRO A 15 10.54 23.93 -0.20
N ARG A 16 11.57 24.46 0.48
CA ARG A 16 12.06 23.96 1.77
C ARG A 16 10.94 23.65 2.78
N ARG A 17 9.98 24.57 2.92
CA ARG A 17 8.85 24.41 3.84
C ARG A 17 7.98 23.18 3.52
N GLN A 18 7.82 22.86 2.25
CA GLN A 18 7.06 21.69 1.81
C GLN A 18 7.85 20.40 2.02
N LYS A 19 9.17 20.41 1.81
CA LYS A 19 10.05 19.28 2.17
C LYS A 19 9.93 18.93 3.65
N ILE A 20 10.02 19.93 4.53
CA ILE A 20 9.88 19.75 5.99
C ILE A 20 8.49 19.18 6.34
N TYR A 21 7.43 19.71 5.72
CA TYR A 21 6.06 19.19 5.90
C TYR A 21 5.94 17.72 5.49
N PHE A 22 6.63 17.29 4.43
CA PHE A 22 6.63 15.89 4.03
C PHE A 22 7.37 14.95 4.98
N ILE A 23 8.31 15.45 5.78
CA ILE A 23 9.08 14.60 6.70
C ILE A 23 8.45 14.55 8.09
N ARG A 24 8.17 15.70 8.70
CA ARG A 24 7.87 15.80 10.14
C ARG A 24 6.41 15.45 10.47
N PRO A 25 5.40 16.25 10.08
CA PRO A 25 4.00 15.97 10.41
C PRO A 25 3.41 14.82 9.59
N SER A 26 4.11 14.38 8.55
CA SER A 26 3.57 13.42 7.60
C SER A 26 3.58 12.00 8.16
N ARG A 27 2.60 11.20 7.75
CA ARG A 27 2.53 9.76 8.02
C ARG A 27 2.98 8.91 6.82
N TYR A 28 3.68 9.50 5.86
CA TYR A 28 4.04 8.80 4.63
C TYR A 28 5.25 7.90 4.87
N HIS A 29 5.09 6.60 4.64
CA HIS A 29 6.15 5.60 4.81
C HIS A 29 7.30 5.74 3.81
N VAL A 30 7.09 6.48 2.71
CA VAL A 30 8.14 6.77 1.72
C VAL A 30 9.37 7.44 2.36
N PHE A 31 9.17 8.21 3.43
CA PHE A 31 10.26 8.85 4.18
C PHE A 31 10.65 8.07 5.44
N GLY A 32 10.41 6.75 5.48
CA GLY A 32 10.68 5.87 6.63
C GLY A 32 9.48 5.67 7.57
N THR A 33 9.63 4.74 8.51
CA THR A 33 8.58 4.30 9.45
C THR A 33 8.73 4.83 10.87
N ASN A 34 9.87 5.44 11.20
CA ASN A 34 10.13 5.99 12.53
C ASN A 34 9.62 7.44 12.63
N PHE A 35 8.32 7.58 12.86
CA PHE A 35 7.65 8.88 12.90
C PHE A 35 8.15 9.80 14.01
N GLU A 36 8.40 9.26 15.20
CA GLU A 36 8.89 10.02 16.36
C GLU A 36 10.26 10.64 16.08
N LYS A 37 11.17 9.86 15.49
CA LYS A 37 12.48 10.37 15.07
C LYS A 37 12.36 11.49 14.05
N ARG A 38 11.44 11.36 13.09
CA ARG A 38 11.22 12.40 12.06
C ARG A 38 10.66 13.68 12.65
N ASP A 39 9.71 13.58 13.57
CA ASP A 39 9.10 14.76 14.18
C ASP A 39 10.11 15.61 14.96
N MET A 40 11.13 14.94 15.54
CA MET A 40 12.26 15.55 16.24
C MET A 40 13.38 16.07 15.32
N MET A 41 13.34 15.81 14.00
CA MET A 41 14.36 16.32 13.07
C MET A 41 14.34 17.86 13.03
N SER A 42 15.53 18.43 12.97
CA SER A 42 15.70 19.83 12.58
C SER A 42 15.24 20.05 11.14
N ASP A 43 15.00 21.31 10.79
CA ASP A 43 14.57 21.68 9.43
C ASP A 43 15.63 21.29 8.37
N ASP A 44 16.92 21.37 8.68
CA ASP A 44 17.99 20.95 7.77
C ASP A 44 18.03 19.43 7.59
N GLU A 45 17.93 18.67 8.68
CA GLU A 45 17.88 17.21 8.61
C GLU A 45 16.66 16.73 7.81
N ALA A 46 15.50 17.38 8.00
CA ALA A 46 14.30 17.07 7.23
C ALA A 46 14.49 17.36 5.74
N VAL A 47 15.15 18.48 5.37
CA VAL A 47 15.43 18.79 3.97
C VAL A 47 16.39 17.75 3.36
N CYS A 48 17.48 17.41 4.04
CA CYS A 48 18.41 16.39 3.58
C CYS A 48 17.73 15.03 3.42
N CYS A 49 16.93 14.61 4.41
CA CYS A 49 16.17 13.36 4.36
C CYS A 49 15.21 13.32 3.15
N PHE A 50 14.55 14.45 2.85
CA PHE A 50 13.71 14.56 1.67
C PHE A 50 14.54 14.42 0.38
N ASP A 51 15.67 15.11 0.28
CA ASP A 51 16.52 15.10 -0.91
C ASP A 51 17.18 13.73 -1.16
N ASP A 52 17.60 13.05 -0.09
CA ASP A 52 18.07 11.66 -0.16
C ASP A 52 16.97 10.72 -0.68
N THR A 53 15.75 10.87 -0.15
CA THR A 53 14.58 10.07 -0.58
C THR A 53 14.20 10.40 -2.03
N TRP A 54 14.35 11.67 -2.42
CA TRP A 54 14.09 12.14 -3.78
C TRP A 54 14.96 11.44 -4.80
N ASP A 55 16.27 11.46 -4.58
CA ASP A 55 17.23 10.85 -5.50
C ASP A 55 17.16 9.33 -5.50
N ALA A 56 16.88 8.72 -4.35
CA ALA A 56 16.77 7.28 -4.24
C ALA A 56 15.48 6.72 -4.89
N THR A 57 14.33 7.42 -4.75
CA THR A 57 13.03 6.81 -5.07
C THR A 57 12.06 7.72 -5.82
N ILE A 58 11.80 8.93 -5.33
CA ILE A 58 10.69 9.77 -5.84
C ILE A 58 10.94 10.15 -7.30
N ARG A 59 12.17 10.55 -7.66
CA ARG A 59 12.51 10.97 -9.01
C ARG A 59 12.16 9.90 -10.05
N GLN A 60 12.56 8.66 -9.77
CA GLN A 60 12.28 7.53 -10.67
C GLN A 60 10.78 7.21 -10.73
N ALA A 61 10.09 7.26 -9.60
CA ALA A 61 8.66 7.04 -9.55
C ALA A 61 7.87 8.07 -10.39
N ILE A 62 8.31 9.34 -10.41
CA ILE A 62 7.71 10.38 -11.26
C ILE A 62 7.99 10.09 -12.74
N ILE A 63 9.22 9.73 -13.11
CA ILE A 63 9.59 9.40 -14.50
C ILE A 63 8.73 8.26 -15.05
N HIS A 64 8.41 7.27 -14.20
CA HIS A 64 7.57 6.14 -14.56
C HIS A 64 6.09 6.32 -14.21
N GLY A 65 5.70 7.48 -13.67
CA GLY A 65 4.33 7.80 -13.30
C GLY A 65 3.43 7.99 -14.52
N ASP A 66 2.15 7.69 -14.33
CA ASP A 66 1.12 7.89 -15.35
C ASP A 66 0.90 9.40 -15.56
N PRO A 67 0.88 9.92 -16.80
CA PRO A 67 0.40 11.26 -17.05
C PRO A 67 -1.08 11.37 -16.66
N VAL A 68 -1.47 12.49 -16.06
CA VAL A 68 -2.86 12.75 -15.64
C VAL A 68 -3.26 14.14 -16.12
N GLU A 69 -4.48 14.25 -16.63
CA GLU A 69 -5.04 15.53 -17.09
C GLU A 69 -5.32 16.47 -15.91
N TYR A 70 -5.27 17.77 -16.17
CA TYR A 70 -5.43 18.81 -15.14
C TYR A 70 -6.74 18.67 -14.36
N GLU A 71 -7.84 18.41 -15.07
CA GLU A 71 -9.19 18.27 -14.49
C GLU A 71 -9.27 17.08 -13.53
N ASP A 72 -8.64 15.96 -13.89
CA ASP A 72 -8.57 14.77 -13.04
C ASP A 72 -7.72 15.04 -11.79
N VAL A 73 -6.63 15.78 -11.91
CA VAL A 73 -5.79 16.18 -10.77
C VAL A 73 -6.60 16.96 -9.74
N LEU A 74 -7.47 17.88 -10.16
CA LEU A 74 -8.33 18.64 -9.24
C LEU A 74 -9.28 17.75 -8.43
N GLY A 75 -9.71 16.62 -8.99
CA GLY A 75 -10.50 15.59 -8.30
C GLY A 75 -9.67 14.78 -7.29
N LEU A 76 -8.38 14.59 -7.57
CA LEU A 76 -7.47 13.80 -6.74
C LEU A 76 -6.93 14.59 -5.53
N ILE A 77 -6.55 15.86 -5.72
CA ILE A 77 -5.87 16.64 -4.68
C ILE A 77 -6.83 17.33 -3.70
N PRO A 78 -6.36 17.68 -2.47
CA PRO A 78 -7.17 18.43 -1.52
C PRO A 78 -7.62 19.79 -2.06
N GLU A 79 -8.83 20.23 -1.68
CA GLU A 79 -9.42 21.48 -2.18
C GLU A 79 -8.55 22.72 -1.92
N HIS A 80 -7.95 22.82 -0.72
CA HIS A 80 -7.04 23.92 -0.37
C HIS A 80 -5.73 23.94 -1.20
N SER A 81 -5.39 22.83 -1.86
CA SER A 81 -4.21 22.73 -2.72
C SER A 81 -4.49 23.12 -4.17
N ARG A 82 -5.76 23.12 -4.60
CA ARG A 82 -6.17 23.41 -6.00
C ARG A 82 -5.68 24.76 -6.54
N PRO A 83 -5.64 25.87 -5.77
CA PRO A 83 -5.11 27.14 -6.28
C PRO A 83 -3.62 27.10 -6.70
N PHE A 84 -2.88 26.08 -6.26
CA PHE A 84 -1.46 25.90 -6.58
C PHE A 84 -1.24 24.88 -7.72
N CYS A 85 -2.32 24.32 -8.26
CA CYS A 85 -2.30 23.42 -9.41
C CYS A 85 -2.46 24.22 -10.71
N HIS A 86 -1.48 24.12 -11.59
CA HIS A 86 -1.33 24.94 -12.78
C HIS A 86 -1.65 24.14 -14.04
N HIS A 87 -2.65 24.60 -14.80
CA HIS A 87 -3.10 23.94 -16.03
C HIS A 87 -2.03 23.81 -17.12
N ASP A 88 -1.03 24.70 -17.14
CA ASP A 88 0.05 24.74 -18.12
C ASP A 88 1.25 23.84 -17.76
N HIS A 89 1.15 23.11 -16.65
CA HIS A 89 2.17 22.17 -16.20
C HIS A 89 1.78 20.72 -16.53
N GLU A 90 2.78 19.85 -16.70
CA GLU A 90 2.55 18.41 -16.85
C GLU A 90 2.30 17.81 -15.46
N HIS A 91 1.32 16.92 -15.35
CA HIS A 91 1.02 16.23 -14.10
C HIS A 91 1.27 14.74 -14.24
N ARG A 92 1.86 14.14 -13.21
CA ARG A 92 2.11 12.71 -13.17
C ARG A 92 1.67 12.10 -11.85
N ARG A 93 0.91 11.01 -11.94
CA ARG A 93 0.48 10.19 -10.82
C ARG A 93 1.42 9.01 -10.66
N PHE A 94 1.85 8.76 -9.43
CA PHE A 94 2.74 7.65 -9.12
C PHE A 94 2.45 7.09 -7.73
N ARG A 95 2.90 5.86 -7.47
CA ARG A 95 2.68 5.16 -6.20
C ARG A 95 4.01 4.75 -5.58
N ILE A 96 4.18 5.05 -4.29
CA ILE A 96 5.34 4.60 -3.51
C ILE A 96 4.86 4.09 -2.16
N LEU A 97 5.23 2.85 -1.82
CA LEU A 97 4.88 2.19 -0.56
C LEU A 97 3.38 2.32 -0.20
N GLY A 98 2.50 2.13 -1.19
CA GLY A 98 1.05 2.16 -1.01
C GLY A 98 0.41 3.56 -0.95
N THR A 99 1.20 4.63 -0.94
CA THR A 99 0.69 6.01 -1.05
C THR A 99 0.74 6.45 -2.51
N VAL A 100 -0.36 7.03 -3.00
CA VAL A 100 -0.42 7.65 -4.32
C VAL A 100 -0.11 9.13 -4.19
N PHE A 101 0.71 9.63 -5.10
CA PHE A 101 1.08 11.03 -5.20
C PHE A 101 0.76 11.55 -6.60
N VAL A 102 0.55 12.87 -6.68
CA VAL A 102 0.55 13.62 -7.94
C VAL A 102 1.69 14.63 -7.88
N ALA A 103 2.56 14.58 -8.87
CA ALA A 103 3.63 15.54 -9.11
C ALA A 103 3.21 16.52 -10.20
N GLN A 104 3.56 17.80 -10.02
CA GLN A 104 3.44 18.84 -11.03
C GLN A 104 4.83 19.20 -11.55
N LEU A 105 4.96 19.21 -12.88
CA LEU A 105 6.23 19.35 -13.58
C LEU A 105 6.16 20.56 -14.52
N LYS A 106 6.94 21.58 -14.20
CA LYS A 106 7.12 22.75 -15.05
C LYS A 106 8.20 22.46 -16.09
N LYS A 107 7.84 22.50 -17.36
CA LYS A 107 8.81 22.34 -18.46
C LYS A 107 9.74 23.57 -18.55
N ARG A 108 11.04 23.33 -18.69
CA ARG A 108 12.10 24.34 -18.89
C ARG A 108 13.06 23.87 -19.99
N GLY A 109 12.74 24.20 -21.24
CA GLY A 109 13.46 23.69 -22.41
C GLY A 109 13.26 22.18 -22.59
N ASP A 110 14.35 21.43 -22.66
CA ASP A 110 14.34 19.96 -22.70
C ASP A 110 14.25 19.31 -21.29
N ASN A 111 14.24 20.10 -20.22
CA ASN A 111 14.23 19.63 -18.84
C ASN A 111 12.91 19.94 -18.13
N TYR A 112 12.71 19.30 -16.98
CA TYR A 112 11.55 19.52 -16.11
C TYR A 112 11.99 19.93 -14.71
N SER A 113 11.18 20.79 -14.09
CA SER A 113 11.34 21.30 -12.74
C SER A 113 10.12 20.87 -11.93
N HIS A 114 10.36 20.08 -10.88
CA HIS A 114 9.31 19.61 -9.99
C HIS A 114 9.14 20.58 -8.84
N ASN A 115 8.03 21.33 -8.86
CA ASN A 115 7.80 22.43 -7.92
C ASN A 115 6.70 22.13 -6.89
N GLN A 116 5.84 21.14 -7.14
CA GLN A 116 4.73 20.78 -6.26
C GLN A 116 4.47 19.27 -6.31
N MET A 117 4.19 18.70 -5.16
CA MET A 117 3.74 17.31 -4.99
C MET A 117 2.60 17.27 -4.00
N TRP A 118 1.61 16.44 -4.25
CA TRP A 118 0.51 16.21 -3.33
C TRP A 118 0.32 14.72 -3.07
N PRO A 119 0.18 14.31 -1.80
CA PRO A 119 -0.33 13.00 -1.47
C PRO A 119 -1.82 12.99 -1.82
N VAL A 120 -2.25 12.03 -2.62
CA VAL A 120 -3.67 11.81 -2.89
C VAL A 120 -4.29 11.21 -1.63
N PRO A 121 -5.42 11.71 -1.11
CA PRO A 121 -6.12 11.09 0.01
C PRO A 121 -6.59 9.67 -0.35
N ALA A 122 -6.48 8.70 0.56
CA ALA A 122 -6.89 7.31 0.31
C ALA A 122 -8.30 7.20 -0.31
N LYS A 123 -9.27 7.95 0.20
CA LYS A 123 -10.63 7.98 -0.36
C LYS A 123 -10.73 8.34 -1.87
N ASN A 124 -9.72 9.00 -2.43
CA ASN A 124 -9.69 9.47 -3.82
C ASN A 124 -8.95 8.50 -4.77
N TYR A 125 -8.23 7.50 -4.26
CA TYR A 125 -7.47 6.53 -5.09
C TYR A 125 -7.58 5.07 -4.62
N ASP A 126 -7.98 4.85 -3.37
CA ASP A 126 -8.31 3.55 -2.82
C ASP A 126 -9.74 3.21 -3.26
N THR A 127 -9.89 2.98 -4.57
CA THR A 127 -11.04 2.28 -5.12
C THR A 127 -10.90 0.82 -4.72
N ARG A 128 -11.08 0.50 -3.44
CA ARG A 128 -11.65 -0.81 -3.06
C ARG A 128 -13.13 -0.77 -3.46
N THR A 129 -13.38 -0.59 -4.74
CA THR A 129 -14.70 -0.76 -5.32
C THR A 129 -14.95 -2.25 -5.28
N LEU A 130 -15.81 -2.65 -4.35
CA LEU A 130 -16.29 -4.01 -4.25
C LEU A 130 -17.42 -4.16 -5.25
N PHE A 131 -17.19 -4.98 -6.27
CA PHE A 131 -18.21 -5.35 -7.22
C PHE A 131 -18.99 -6.54 -6.68
N LEU A 132 -20.29 -6.36 -6.45
CA LEU A 132 -21.22 -7.46 -6.26
C LEU A 132 -21.65 -7.96 -7.63
N THR A 133 -21.21 -9.16 -7.99
CA THR A 133 -21.59 -9.81 -9.25
C THR A 133 -22.70 -10.82 -8.99
N PHE A 134 -23.79 -10.71 -9.74
CA PHE A 134 -24.89 -11.67 -9.76
C PHE A 134 -24.78 -12.52 -11.03
N ALA A 135 -25.05 -13.82 -10.93
CA ALA A 135 -24.95 -14.72 -12.08
C ALA A 135 -26.08 -14.47 -13.08
N THR A 136 -27.21 -13.95 -12.60
CA THR A 136 -28.38 -13.61 -13.42
C THR A 136 -28.97 -12.26 -13.00
N GLN A 137 -29.76 -11.64 -13.89
CA GLN A 137 -30.50 -10.42 -13.55
C GLN A 137 -31.55 -10.69 -12.45
N ALA A 138 -32.16 -11.88 -12.43
CA ALA A 138 -33.13 -12.24 -11.41
C ALA A 138 -32.52 -12.24 -9.99
N GLU A 139 -31.29 -12.74 -9.84
CA GLU A 139 -30.56 -12.69 -8.55
C GLU A 139 -30.27 -11.27 -8.09
N ARG A 140 -30.00 -10.36 -9.04
CA ARG A 140 -29.83 -8.94 -8.72
C ARG A 140 -31.16 -8.32 -8.26
N ASP A 141 -32.25 -8.62 -8.94
CA ASP A 141 -33.57 -8.11 -8.58
C ASP A 141 -34.02 -8.63 -7.20
N ASP A 142 -33.73 -9.90 -6.90
CA ASP A 142 -33.95 -10.50 -5.58
C ASP A 142 -33.11 -9.83 -4.48
N TRP A 143 -31.87 -9.46 -4.79
CA TRP A 143 -31.00 -8.72 -3.89
C TRP A 143 -31.55 -7.31 -3.58
N ASP A 144 -31.98 -6.59 -4.62
CA ASP A 144 -32.58 -5.26 -4.47
C ASP A 144 -33.88 -5.33 -3.65
N LEU A 145 -34.70 -6.34 -3.89
CA LEU A 145 -35.90 -6.61 -3.09
C LEU A 145 -35.57 -6.93 -1.63
N LEU A 146 -34.53 -7.74 -1.39
CA LEU A 146 -34.06 -8.07 -0.05
C LEU A 146 -33.57 -6.83 0.70
N ALA A 147 -32.77 -5.99 0.05
CA ALA A 147 -32.30 -4.73 0.61
C ALA A 147 -33.47 -3.84 1.02
N ALA A 148 -34.44 -3.63 0.11
CA ALA A 148 -35.62 -2.84 0.38
C ALA A 148 -36.45 -3.40 1.55
N ARG A 149 -36.64 -4.73 1.62
CA ARG A 149 -37.36 -5.38 2.73
C ARG A 149 -36.67 -5.20 4.08
N LEU A 150 -35.34 -5.08 4.08
CA LEU A 150 -34.54 -4.84 5.27
C LEU A 150 -34.37 -3.34 5.58
N GLY A 151 -34.91 -2.45 4.75
CA GLY A 151 -34.83 -1.01 4.93
C GLY A 151 -33.48 -0.41 4.54
N TYR A 152 -32.73 -1.08 3.66
CA TYR A 152 -31.44 -0.63 3.14
C TYR A 152 -31.52 -0.40 1.63
N ASP A 153 -30.58 0.39 1.10
CA ASP A 153 -30.25 0.30 -0.32
C ASP A 153 -29.29 -0.89 -0.58
N SER A 154 -29.17 -1.28 -1.84
CA SER A 154 -28.42 -2.47 -2.23
C SER A 154 -26.92 -2.37 -1.94
N GLU A 155 -26.36 -1.16 -1.94
CA GLU A 155 -24.95 -0.90 -1.64
C GLU A 155 -24.70 -1.02 -0.13
N GLU A 156 -25.58 -0.45 0.70
CA GLU A 156 -25.52 -0.52 2.15
C GLU A 156 -25.68 -1.96 2.64
N LEU A 157 -26.64 -2.72 2.08
CA LEU A 157 -26.77 -4.14 2.41
C LEU A 157 -25.48 -4.91 2.06
N GLY A 158 -24.87 -4.62 0.91
CA GLY A 158 -23.62 -5.23 0.47
C GLY A 158 -22.47 -5.01 1.44
N LEU A 159 -22.29 -3.76 1.85
CA LEU A 159 -21.27 -3.40 2.85
C LEU A 159 -21.51 -4.09 4.19
N ARG A 160 -22.76 -4.15 4.67
CA ARG A 160 -23.10 -4.82 5.93
C ARG A 160 -22.80 -6.31 5.90
N VAL A 161 -23.12 -6.99 4.81
CA VAL A 161 -22.80 -8.41 4.63
C VAL A 161 -21.29 -8.62 4.65
N LEU A 162 -20.53 -7.79 3.94
CA LEU A 162 -19.06 -7.86 3.94
C LEU A 162 -18.45 -7.60 5.32
N HIS A 163 -18.96 -6.62 6.06
CA HIS A 163 -18.53 -6.36 7.44
C HIS A 163 -18.82 -7.55 8.35
N GLY A 164 -20.00 -8.16 8.24
CA GLY A 164 -20.35 -9.37 8.98
C GLY A 164 -19.41 -10.53 8.65
N PHE A 165 -19.10 -10.73 7.38
CA PHE A 165 -18.20 -11.79 6.92
C PHE A 165 -16.77 -11.56 7.42
N ALA A 166 -16.25 -10.34 7.30
CA ALA A 166 -14.91 -9.98 7.76
C ALA A 166 -14.76 -10.12 9.29
N ALA A 167 -15.78 -9.73 10.05
CA ALA A 167 -15.81 -9.91 11.51
C ALA A 167 -15.78 -11.39 11.91
N ALA A 168 -16.58 -12.23 11.21
CA ALA A 168 -16.60 -13.67 11.42
C ALA A 168 -15.24 -14.31 11.08
N PHE A 169 -14.65 -13.95 9.94
CA PHE A 169 -13.37 -14.50 9.49
C PHE A 169 -12.20 -14.11 10.41
N GLY A 170 -12.16 -12.86 10.89
CA GLY A 170 -11.16 -12.39 11.84
C GLY A 170 -11.25 -13.12 13.18
N ALA A 171 -12.46 -13.36 13.68
CA ALA A 171 -12.69 -14.14 14.90
C ALA A 171 -12.27 -15.62 14.72
N THR A 172 -12.50 -16.22 13.55
CA THR A 172 -12.05 -17.59 13.24
C THR A 172 -10.52 -17.70 13.19
N GLN A 173 -9.81 -16.73 12.61
CA GLN A 173 -8.34 -16.74 12.59
C GLN A 173 -7.73 -16.58 13.99
N GLN A 174 -8.30 -15.72 14.83
CA GLN A 174 -7.87 -15.61 16.23
C GLN A 174 -8.12 -16.90 17.00
N ALA A 175 -9.27 -17.55 16.82
CA ALA A 175 -9.58 -18.83 17.45
C ALA A 175 -8.59 -19.96 17.04
N ILE A 176 -8.24 -20.04 15.76
CA ILE A 176 -7.24 -21.01 15.26
C ILE A 176 -5.83 -20.72 15.80
N ALA A 177 -5.42 -19.44 15.85
CA ALA A 177 -4.13 -19.05 16.41
C ALA A 177 -4.03 -19.36 17.92
N THR A 178 -5.14 -19.23 18.65
CA THR A 178 -5.19 -19.51 20.09
C THR A 178 -5.23 -21.03 20.36
N ALA A 179 -5.88 -21.80 19.48
CA ALA A 179 -5.89 -23.26 19.54
C ALA A 179 -4.53 -23.90 19.16
N GLY A 180 -3.75 -23.25 18.29
CA GLY A 180 -2.40 -23.69 17.91
C GLY A 180 -1.30 -23.38 18.94
N ALA A 181 -1.54 -22.44 19.86
CA ALA A 181 -0.59 -22.08 20.92
C ALA A 181 -0.69 -22.98 22.18
N GLY A 182 -1.59 -23.97 22.19
CA GLY A 182 -1.91 -24.80 23.35
C GLY A 182 -1.40 -26.24 23.30
N SER A 183 -0.51 -26.61 22.37
CA SER A 183 0.06 -27.97 22.31
C SER A 183 1.49 -28.04 22.86
N ASP A 184 1.68 -27.69 24.13
CA ASP A 184 2.76 -28.27 24.92
C ASP A 184 2.31 -29.69 25.29
N GLY A 185 2.61 -30.62 24.40
CA GLY A 185 2.38 -32.04 24.62
C GLY A 185 3.19 -32.54 25.83
N PRO A 186 2.63 -33.41 26.67
CA PRO A 186 3.34 -33.94 27.83
C PRO A 186 4.57 -34.72 27.38
N SER A 187 5.72 -34.34 27.94
CA SER A 187 7.02 -35.00 27.85
C SER A 187 6.87 -36.51 28.06
N LEU A 188 7.05 -37.28 26.98
CA LEU A 188 7.17 -38.74 27.07
C LEU A 188 8.58 -39.08 27.54
N ASP A 189 8.61 -39.58 28.77
CA ASP A 189 9.71 -40.22 29.49
C ASP A 189 10.42 -41.28 28.61
N PRO A 190 11.78 -41.31 28.53
CA PRO A 190 12.50 -42.26 27.69
C PRO A 190 12.54 -43.64 28.37
N SER A 191 11.83 -44.61 27.78
CA SER A 191 11.97 -46.02 28.14
C SER A 191 13.25 -46.66 27.59
N PRO A 192 13.77 -47.72 28.24
CA PRO A 192 15.20 -48.06 28.23
C PRO A 192 15.62 -49.00 27.09
N GLN A 193 16.92 -48.97 26.80
CA GLN A 193 17.62 -49.75 25.78
C GLN A 193 17.39 -51.27 25.92
N PRO A 194 17.21 -52.01 24.81
CA PRO A 194 17.21 -53.46 24.84
C PRO A 194 18.64 -54.02 24.84
N HIS A 195 18.84 -54.96 25.76
CA HIS A 195 20.05 -55.74 25.98
C HIS A 195 20.50 -56.57 24.77
N ASP A 196 21.80 -56.53 24.50
CA ASP A 196 22.55 -57.49 23.69
C ASP A 196 22.53 -58.90 24.32
N ALA A 197 22.14 -59.91 23.53
CA ALA A 197 22.56 -61.31 23.68
C ALA A 197 22.17 -62.12 22.41
N PRO A 198 22.76 -63.29 22.14
CA PRO A 198 24.12 -63.42 21.66
C PRO A 198 24.24 -64.25 20.36
N ASN A 199 25.36 -63.97 19.70
CA ASN A 199 26.10 -64.73 18.70
C ASN A 199 25.89 -66.26 18.71
N ARG A 200 25.34 -66.81 17.61
CA ARG A 200 25.57 -68.19 17.18
C ARG A 200 26.06 -68.18 15.73
N GLY A 201 27.35 -68.39 15.56
CA GLY A 201 27.95 -68.68 14.27
C GLY A 201 27.66 -70.11 13.80
N LEU A 202 27.87 -70.32 12.49
CA LEU A 202 28.72 -71.36 11.90
C LEU A 202 28.42 -71.48 10.40
N GLY A 203 29.48 -71.53 9.58
CA GLY A 203 29.35 -72.05 8.21
C GLY A 203 30.33 -71.47 7.18
N ARG A 204 31.63 -71.76 7.35
CA ARG A 204 32.67 -71.62 6.32
C ARG A 204 32.33 -72.36 5.02
N ARG A 205 32.71 -71.76 3.88
CA ARG A 205 33.27 -72.45 2.71
C ARG A 205 34.52 -71.67 2.27
N GLY A 206 35.62 -72.38 2.03
CA GLY A 206 36.91 -71.83 1.56
C GLY A 206 38.01 -71.97 2.59
#